data_AF-A0A8X6NI56-F1
#
_entry.id   AF-A0A8X6NI56-F1
#
_cell.length_a   1.000
_cell.length_b   1.000
_cell.length_c   1.000
_cell.angle_alpha   90.00
_cell.angle_beta   90.00
_cell.angle_gamma   90.00
#
_symmetry.space_group_name_H-M   'P 1'
#
loop_
_entity.id
_entity.type
_entity.pdbx_description
1 polymer ?
#
loop_
_entity_poly.entity_id
_entity_poly.type
_entity_poly.pdbx_seq_one_letter_code
_entity_poly.pdbx_strand_id
1 'polypeptide(L)'
;MLDASSETSNAISLNSVILNEWWNRTTSKSSASPREYPSVSIDLHGFYDYSEQCFVAVIYISFKFINGEVKTSLVRSKSKFCPIKALTIPLLELFTALLLTRFVSRVIPILKVPFNHIHKWKDSKVVLA
;
A
#
# COMPACT_ATOMS: atom_id res chain seq x y z
N MET A 1 -2.04 21.32 -32.43
CA MET A 1 -0.91 20.63 -31.76
C MET A 1 -0.70 21.38 -30.47
N LEU A 2 -1.43 20.99 -29.42
CA LEU A 2 -1.46 21.65 -28.11
C LEU A 2 -0.70 20.76 -27.12
N ASP A 3 0.18 21.39 -26.36
CA ASP A 3 1.25 20.77 -25.57
C ASP A 3 0.75 19.89 -24.42
N ALA A 4 1.26 18.66 -24.36
CA ALA A 4 1.03 17.69 -23.28
C ALA A 4 1.83 17.99 -21.99
N SER A 5 2.42 19.18 -21.87
CA SER A 5 3.33 19.56 -20.77
C SER A 5 2.67 20.32 -19.62
N SER A 6 1.44 20.81 -19.75
CA SER A 6 0.77 21.58 -18.68
C SER A 6 -0.03 20.72 -17.70
N GLU A 7 -0.38 19.48 -18.04
CA GLU A 7 -1.17 18.59 -17.17
C GLU A 7 -0.31 17.83 -16.16
N THR A 8 0.98 17.64 -16.46
CA THR A 8 1.93 16.93 -15.58
C THR A 8 2.36 17.78 -14.38
N SER A 9 2.44 19.11 -14.53
CA SER A 9 2.82 20.03 -13.45
C SER A 9 1.78 20.10 -12.32
N ASN A 10 0.48 20.02 -12.65
CA ASN A 10 -0.59 20.05 -11.65
C ASN A 10 -0.73 18.72 -10.88
N ALA A 11 -0.39 17.60 -11.52
CA ALA A 11 -0.39 16.30 -10.87
C ALA A 11 0.72 16.18 -9.81
N ILE A 12 1.91 16.73 -10.08
CA ILE A 12 3.03 16.72 -9.11
C ILE A 12 2.68 17.54 -7.85
N SER A 13 1.97 18.66 -8.02
CA SER A 13 1.57 19.55 -6.92
C SER A 13 0.59 18.88 -5.95
N LEU A 14 -0.46 18.23 -6.46
CA LEU A 14 -1.50 17.61 -5.62
C LEU A 14 -0.99 16.39 -4.83
N ASN A 15 -0.11 15.59 -5.43
CA ASN A 15 0.48 14.43 -4.78
C ASN A 15 1.33 14.84 -3.58
N SER A 16 2.01 15.99 -3.67
CA SER A 16 2.77 16.56 -2.57
C SER A 16 1.84 16.96 -1.41
N VAL A 17 0.70 17.59 -1.67
CA VAL A 17 -0.19 18.10 -0.61
C VAL A 17 -0.78 16.96 0.23
N ILE A 18 -1.35 15.92 -0.41
CA ILE A 18 -1.98 14.79 0.29
C ILE A 18 -0.95 14.00 1.11
N LEU A 19 0.23 13.74 0.54
CA LEU A 19 1.31 13.06 1.24
C LEU A 19 1.82 13.86 2.44
N ASN A 20 1.86 15.20 2.32
CA ASN A 20 2.29 16.09 3.39
C ASN A 20 1.28 16.16 4.54
N GLU A 21 -0.02 16.28 4.24
CA GLU A 21 -1.07 16.26 5.27
C GLU A 21 -1.13 14.92 5.98
N TRP A 22 -1.00 13.84 5.22
CA TRP A 22 -0.97 12.49 5.76
C TRP A 22 0.28 12.25 6.64
N TRP A 23 1.45 12.73 6.21
CA TRP A 23 2.67 12.65 7.01
C TRP A 23 2.56 13.42 8.32
N ASN A 24 2.18 14.70 8.24
CA ASN A 24 2.07 15.57 9.41
C ASN A 24 1.06 15.04 10.44
N ARG A 25 0.06 14.28 9.99
CA ARG A 25 -0.91 13.62 10.86
C ARG A 25 -0.35 12.37 11.57
N THR A 26 0.64 11.69 11.00
CA THR A 26 1.17 10.43 11.55
C THR A 26 2.41 10.62 12.43
N THR A 27 3.15 11.72 12.26
CA THR A 27 4.35 12.03 13.05
C THR A 27 4.10 13.12 14.10
N SER A 28 3.58 12.74 15.27
CA SER A 28 3.40 13.70 16.39
C SER A 28 4.72 14.21 16.98
N LYS A 29 5.86 13.51 16.77
CA LYS A 29 7.14 13.82 17.45
C LYS A 29 8.44 13.51 16.67
N SER A 30 8.39 13.08 15.40
CA SER A 30 9.61 12.88 14.60
C SER A 30 9.84 14.08 13.68
N SER A 31 10.97 14.76 13.87
CA SER A 31 11.38 15.98 13.15
C SER A 31 11.64 15.79 11.66
N ALA A 32 11.73 14.55 11.17
CA ALA A 32 12.04 14.28 9.77
C ALA A 32 10.77 14.30 8.91
N SER A 33 10.45 15.45 8.31
CA SER A 33 9.43 15.58 7.26
C SER A 33 9.87 14.82 5.99
N PRO A 34 8.98 14.22 5.17
CA PRO A 34 9.33 13.62 3.88
C PRO A 34 9.76 14.69 2.89
N ARG A 35 9.61 15.97 3.24
CA ARG A 35 10.11 17.12 2.48
C ARG A 35 11.61 17.32 2.62
N GLU A 36 12.24 16.81 3.68
CA GLU A 36 13.67 17.05 3.90
C GLU A 36 14.55 16.24 2.94
N TYR A 37 14.01 15.17 2.35
CA TYR A 37 14.71 14.36 1.35
C TYR A 37 13.75 13.97 0.21
N PRO A 38 14.09 14.25 -1.05
CA PRO A 38 13.37 13.68 -2.18
C PRO A 38 13.32 12.15 -2.00
N SER A 39 12.13 11.56 -2.13
CA SER A 39 11.99 10.10 -2.17
C SER A 39 12.44 9.62 -3.55
N VAL A 40 13.35 8.65 -3.56
CA VAL A 40 13.86 8.00 -4.77
C VAL A 40 12.81 7.07 -5.36
N SER A 41 12.07 6.36 -4.50
CA SER A 41 10.97 5.50 -4.93
C SER A 41 9.86 5.40 -3.89
N ILE A 42 8.64 5.22 -4.39
CA ILE A 42 7.45 4.95 -3.59
C ILE A 42 6.88 3.61 -4.06
N ASP A 43 6.92 2.61 -3.18
CA ASP A 43 6.47 1.26 -3.47
C ASP A 43 5.22 0.94 -2.65
N LEU A 44 4.22 0.31 -3.28
CA LEU A 44 3.00 -0.15 -2.63
C LEU A 44 3.14 -1.64 -2.31
N HIS A 45 3.00 -2.02 -1.05
CA HIS A 45 3.07 -3.41 -0.59
C HIS A 45 1.72 -3.86 -0.05
N GLY A 46 1.07 -4.78 -0.75
CA GLY A 46 -0.11 -5.48 -0.29
C GLY A 46 0.27 -6.80 0.34
N PHE A 47 -0.20 -7.08 1.55
CA PHE A 47 -0.08 -8.37 2.22
C PHE A 47 -1.45 -8.97 2.42
N TYR A 48 -1.54 -10.28 2.37
CA TYR A 48 -2.75 -10.98 2.76
C TYR A 48 -2.44 -12.23 3.56
N ASP A 49 -3.37 -12.55 4.46
CA ASP A 49 -3.29 -13.70 5.34
C ASP A 49 -4.69 -14.28 5.56
N TYR A 50 -4.75 -15.57 5.86
CA TYR A 50 -6.00 -16.29 6.06
C TYR A 50 -5.84 -17.40 7.08
N SER A 51 -6.94 -17.63 7.78
CA SER A 51 -7.14 -18.72 8.72
C SER A 51 -8.50 -19.34 8.47
N GLU A 52 -8.79 -20.47 9.11
CA GLU A 52 -10.12 -21.09 9.05
C GLU A 52 -11.23 -20.18 9.59
N GLN A 53 -10.89 -19.21 10.45
CA GLN A 53 -11.85 -18.32 11.11
C GLN A 53 -12.02 -16.98 10.41
N CYS A 54 -10.96 -16.44 9.81
CA CYS A 54 -10.99 -15.15 9.14
C CYS A 54 -9.93 -15.03 8.06
N PHE A 55 -10.15 -14.10 7.14
CA PHE A 55 -9.17 -13.70 6.16
C PHE A 55 -8.99 -12.18 6.12
N VAL A 56 -7.76 -11.74 5.85
CA VAL A 56 -7.31 -10.36 6.04
C VAL A 56 -6.45 -9.90 4.87
N ALA A 57 -6.58 -8.63 4.51
CA ALA A 57 -5.71 -7.95 3.55
C ALA A 57 -5.24 -6.62 4.14
N VAL A 58 -3.96 -6.29 3.94
CA VAL A 58 -3.32 -5.08 4.47
C VAL A 58 -2.49 -4.43 3.38
N ILE A 59 -2.49 -3.10 3.32
CA ILE A 59 -1.71 -2.32 2.36
C ILE A 59 -0.82 -1.33 3.10
N TYR A 60 0.47 -1.37 2.77
CA TYR A 60 1.49 -0.45 3.23
C TYR A 60 2.10 0.31 2.04
N ILE A 61 2.59 1.51 2.29
CA ILE A 61 3.48 2.24 1.37
C ILE A 61 4.88 2.22 1.97
N SER A 62 5.88 1.99 1.12
CA SER A 62 7.29 2.10 1.45
C SER A 62 7.88 3.28 0.67
N PHE A 63 8.54 4.18 1.40
CA PHE A 63 9.27 5.32 0.86
C PHE A 63 10.76 5.04 1.01
N LYS A 64 11.48 5.04 -0.11
CA LYS A 64 12.94 5.00 -0.11
C LYS A 64 13.47 6.40 -0.35
N PHE A 65 14.23 6.95 0.59
CA PHE A 65 14.80 8.29 0.52
C PHE A 65 16.22 8.26 -0.05
N ILE A 66 16.70 9.41 -0.54
CA ILE A 66 18.06 9.54 -1.13
C ILE A 66 19.15 9.18 -0.11
N ASN A 67 18.92 9.43 1.17
CA ASN A 67 19.83 9.07 2.27
C ASN A 67 19.91 7.55 2.53
N GLY A 68 19.19 6.72 1.76
CA GLY A 68 19.12 5.27 1.94
C GLY A 68 18.14 4.83 3.02
N GLU A 69 17.47 5.77 3.71
CA GLU A 69 16.46 5.45 4.71
C GLU A 69 15.19 4.92 4.05
N VAL A 70 14.63 3.85 4.62
CA VAL A 70 13.36 3.28 4.19
C VAL A 70 12.34 3.50 5.29
N LYS A 71 11.27 4.24 4.98
CA LYS A 71 10.14 4.42 5.90
C LYS A 71 8.91 3.75 5.33
N THR A 72 8.22 2.99 6.16
CA THR A 72 6.97 2.33 5.77
C THR A 72 5.81 2.91 6.53
N SER A 73 4.64 2.88 5.92
CA SER A 73 3.42 3.26 6.60
C SER A 73 2.22 2.42 6.20
N LEU A 74 1.38 2.10 7.19
CA LEU A 74 0.10 1.45 7.01
C LEU A 74 -0.90 2.43 6.40
N VAL A 75 -1.39 2.10 5.20
CA VAL A 75 -2.47 2.87 4.56
C VAL A 75 -3.82 2.40 5.05
N ARG A 76 -4.06 1.09 4.96
CA ARG A 76 -5.36 0.50 5.26
C ARG A 76 -5.26 -1.00 5.47
N SER A 77 -6.07 -1.52 6.38
CA SER A 77 -6.29 -2.94 6.59
C SER A 77 -7.77 -3.29 6.45
N LYS A 78 -8.05 -4.56 6.12
CA LYS A 78 -9.41 -5.10 6.04
C LYS A 78 -9.42 -6.58 6.40
N SER A 79 -10.20 -6.94 7.41
CA SER A 79 -10.48 -8.33 7.80
C SER A 79 -11.93 -8.71 7.50
N LYS A 80 -12.18 -10.01 7.32
CA LYS A 80 -13.51 -10.61 7.19
C LYS A 80 -13.52 -11.98 7.86
N PHE A 81 -14.56 -12.27 8.63
CA PHE A 81 -14.78 -13.62 9.16
C PHE A 81 -15.12 -14.60 8.04
N CYS A 82 -14.60 -15.81 8.15
CA CYS A 82 -14.89 -16.91 7.24
C CYS A 82 -16.33 -17.39 7.45
N PRO A 83 -17.03 -17.81 6.37
CA PRO A 83 -18.34 -18.42 6.51
C PRO A 83 -18.28 -19.64 7.44
N ILE A 84 -19.37 -19.90 8.17
CA ILE A 84 -19.51 -21.06 9.06
C ILE A 84 -19.39 -22.39 8.26
N LYS A 85 -19.70 -22.35 6.96
CA LYS A 85 -19.45 -23.47 6.06
C LYS A 85 -17.95 -23.66 5.89
N ALA A 86 -17.46 -24.86 6.19
CA ALA A 86 -16.06 -25.22 6.02
C ALA A 86 -15.59 -24.91 4.59
N LEU A 87 -14.68 -23.94 4.46
CA LEU A 87 -13.95 -23.67 3.23
C LEU A 87 -12.60 -24.37 3.32
N THR A 88 -12.15 -24.93 2.20
CA THR A 88 -10.82 -25.52 2.12
C THR A 88 -9.74 -24.43 2.14
N ILE A 89 -8.55 -24.77 2.64
CA ILE A 89 -7.37 -23.87 2.67
C ILE A 89 -7.12 -23.19 1.30
N PRO A 90 -7.17 -23.89 0.15
CA PRO A 90 -6.98 -23.25 -1.15
C PRO A 90 -8.06 -22.21 -1.52
N LEU A 91 -9.31 -22.41 -1.09
CA LEU A 91 -10.38 -21.45 -1.33
C LEU A 91 -10.22 -20.20 -0.48
N LEU A 92 -9.84 -20.36 0.79
CA LEU A 92 -9.53 -19.24 1.69
C LEU A 92 -8.41 -18.39 1.11
N GLU A 93 -7.35 -19.04 0.64
CA GLU A 93 -6.25 -18.35 -0.04
C GLU A 93 -6.71 -17.55 -1.25
N LEU A 94 -7.50 -18.18 -2.14
CA LEU A 94 -8.03 -17.54 -3.35
C LEU A 94 -8.92 -16.34 -3.02
N PHE A 95 -9.82 -16.47 -2.04
CA PHE A 95 -10.70 -15.37 -1.64
C PHE A 95 -9.93 -14.21 -1.04
N THR A 96 -8.85 -14.48 -0.33
CA THR A 96 -8.03 -13.44 0.30
C THR A 96 -7.16 -12.73 -0.73
N ALA A 97 -6.57 -13.47 -1.68
CA ALA A 97 -5.85 -12.89 -2.81
C ALA A 97 -6.77 -11.99 -3.66
N LEU A 98 -8.02 -12.42 -3.86
CA LEU A 98 -9.05 -11.61 -4.51
C LEU A 98 -9.40 -10.36 -3.70
N LEU A 99 -9.57 -10.50 -2.37
CA LEU A 99 -9.82 -9.38 -1.47
C LEU A 99 -8.69 -8.35 -1.59
N LEU A 100 -7.43 -8.76 -1.50
CA LEU A 100 -6.28 -7.88 -1.62
C LEU A 100 -6.23 -7.19 -2.99
N THR A 101 -6.45 -7.92 -4.08
CA THR A 101 -6.44 -7.31 -5.42
C THR A 101 -7.51 -6.24 -5.57
N ARG A 102 -8.75 -6.52 -5.14
CA ARG A 102 -9.84 -5.53 -5.16
C ARG A 102 -9.57 -4.37 -4.22
N PHE A 103 -8.87 -4.62 -3.13
CA PHE A 103 -8.51 -3.62 -2.14
C PHE A 103 -7.47 -2.64 -2.70
N VAL A 104 -6.42 -3.16 -3.32
CA VAL A 104 -5.37 -2.38 -4.01
C VAL A 104 -5.99 -1.54 -5.14
N SER A 105 -6.81 -2.12 -6.01
CA SER A 105 -7.47 -1.39 -7.11
C SER A 105 -8.35 -0.23 -6.65
N ARG A 106 -8.88 -0.28 -5.42
CA ARG A 106 -9.68 0.81 -4.84
C ARG A 106 -8.82 1.87 -4.17
N VAL A 107 -7.68 1.47 -3.60
CA VAL A 107 -6.82 2.37 -2.81
C VAL A 107 -5.91 3.20 -3.71
N ILE A 108 -5.40 2.65 -4.80
CA ILE A 108 -4.56 3.37 -5.78
C ILE A 108 -5.19 4.70 -6.25
N PRO A 109 -6.44 4.75 -6.76
CA PRO A 109 -7.03 5.99 -7.25
C PRO A 109 -7.32 7.01 -6.13
N ILE A 110 -7.50 6.56 -4.89
CA ILE A 110 -7.75 7.43 -3.72
C ILE A 110 -6.47 8.13 -3.28
N LEU A 111 -5.35 7.39 -3.27
CA LEU A 111 -4.07 7.91 -2.81
C LEU A 111 -3.52 8.98 -3.74
N LYS A 112 -3.79 8.90 -5.06
CA LYS A 112 -3.23 9.83 -6.06
C LYS A 112 -1.70 9.97 -5.87
N VAL A 113 -0.99 8.85 -5.78
CA VAL A 113 0.48 8.85 -5.66
C VAL A 113 1.02 8.01 -6.81
N PRO A 114 2.06 8.46 -7.53
CA PRO A 114 2.73 7.63 -8.52
C PRO A 114 3.55 6.57 -7.77
N PHE A 115 3.10 5.31 -7.86
CA PHE A 115 3.85 4.17 -7.33
C PHE A 115 4.82 3.67 -8.39
N ASN A 116 6.09 3.46 -8.01
CA ASN A 116 7.10 2.84 -8.87
C ASN A 116 6.81 1.35 -9.04
N HIS A 117 6.53 0.67 -7.92
CA HIS A 117 6.23 -0.75 -7.89
C HIS A 117 5.02 -1.06 -7.02
N ILE A 118 4.26 -2.07 -7.41
CA ILE A 118 3.15 -2.62 -6.63
C ILE A 118 3.43 -4.09 -6.38
N HIS A 119 3.75 -4.44 -5.14
CA HIS A 119 4.02 -5.80 -4.71
C HIS A 119 2.82 -6.38 -3.96
N LYS A 120 2.51 -7.65 -4.23
CA LYS A 120 1.49 -8.41 -3.51
C LYS A 120 2.15 -9.64 -2.91
N TRP A 121 2.11 -9.74 -1.60
CA TRP A 121 2.77 -10.76 -0.81
C TRP A 121 1.73 -11.68 -0.18
N LYS A 122 2.03 -12.97 -0.19
CA LYS A 122 1.35 -14.00 0.58
C LYS A 122 2.36 -14.55 1.59
N ASP A 123 1.99 -14.61 2.86
CA ASP A 123 2.76 -15.42 3.82
C ASP A 123 2.33 -16.89 3.65
N SER A 124 3.01 -17.59 2.76
CA SER A 124 2.78 -19.00 2.51
C SER A 124 3.74 -19.79 3.39
N LYS A 125 3.24 -20.54 4.39
CA LYS A 125 4.04 -21.47 5.20
C LYS A 125 4.56 -22.68 4.40
N VAL A 126 5.36 -22.42 3.36
CA VAL A 126 6.00 -23.46 2.57
C VAL A 126 7.46 -23.07 2.40
N VAL A 127 8.32 -23.82 3.12
CA VAL A 127 9.77 -23.97 2.99
C VAL A 127 10.65 -22.90 3.65
N LEU A 128 11.14 -23.22 4.86
CA LEU A 128 12.56 -23.51 5.10
C LEU A 128 12.62 -24.73 6.03
N ALA A 129 12.96 -25.88 5.47
CA ALA A 129 13.40 -27.08 6.20
C ALA A 129 14.93 -27.13 6.14
#